data_AF-A0AAW8KNE5-F1
#
_entry.id   AF-A0AAW8KNE5-F1
#
_cell.length_a   1.000
_cell.length_b   1.000
_cell.length_c   1.000
_cell.angle_alpha   90.00
_cell.angle_beta   90.00
_cell.angle_gamma   90.00
#
_symmetry.space_group_name_H-M   'P 1'
#
loop_
_entity.id
_entity.type
_entity.pdbx_description
1 polymer ?
#
loop_
_entity_poly.entity_id
_entity_poly.type
_entity_poly.pdbx_seq_one_letter_code
_entity_poly.pdbx_strand_id
1 'polypeptide(L)'
;EIEIKKANLELYLEKEKLENFIENLDMATYIFSQEERESYILAKYLFEENTTIKEIEDFLKVSRTTIKKDMKNLEEYIKKFELYFTRTDNK
;
A
#
# COMPACT_ATOMS: atom_id res chain seq x y z
N GLU A 1 -13.02 -5.53 -23.95
CA GLU A 1 -13.47 -4.33 -24.69
C GLU A 1 -13.41 -3.14 -23.74
N ILE A 2 -13.01 -1.95 -24.21
CA ILE A 2 -12.98 -0.74 -23.38
C ILE A 2 -14.18 0.11 -23.81
N GLU A 3 -15.16 0.27 -22.93
CA GLU A 3 -16.29 1.20 -23.15
C GLU A 3 -16.20 2.38 -22.20
N ILE A 4 -16.49 3.58 -22.70
CA ILE A 4 -16.64 4.79 -21.88
C ILE A 4 -18.13 5.00 -21.63
N LYS A 5 -18.59 4.79 -20.39
CA LYS A 5 -19.96 5.10 -19.96
C LYS A 5 -19.92 6.06 -18.77
N LYS A 6 -20.54 7.24 -18.93
CA LYS A 6 -20.73 8.25 -17.85
C LYS A 6 -19.46 8.54 -17.03
N ALA A 7 -18.34 8.82 -17.71
CA ALA A 7 -17.03 9.13 -17.10
C ALA A 7 -16.37 7.99 -16.29
N ASN A 8 -16.92 6.77 -16.31
CA ASN A 8 -16.27 5.58 -15.80
C ASN A 8 -15.65 4.80 -16.98
N LEU A 9 -14.39 4.39 -16.79
CA LEU A 9 -13.70 3.45 -17.67
C LEU A 9 -14.00 2.04 -17.17
N GLU A 10 -14.79 1.29 -17.94
CA GLU A 10 -15.07 -0.12 -17.63
C GLU A 10 -14.19 -1.02 -18.50
N LEU A 11 -13.38 -1.83 -17.84
CA LEU A 11 -12.42 -2.74 -18.48
C LEU A 11 -12.93 -4.18 -18.35
N TYR A 12 -13.45 -4.73 -19.44
CA TYR A 12 -13.83 -6.15 -19.50
C TYR A 12 -12.65 -6.96 -20.05
N LEU A 13 -11.92 -7.60 -19.15
CA LEU A 13 -10.77 -8.46 -19.45
C LEU A 13 -10.96 -9.87 -18.90
N GLU A 14 -10.52 -10.85 -19.68
CA GLU A 14 -10.25 -12.20 -19.18
C GLU A 14 -9.14 -12.15 -18.14
N LYS A 15 -9.20 -13.04 -17.14
CA LYS A 15 -8.27 -13.06 -16.00
C LYS A 15 -6.80 -13.00 -16.42
N GLU A 16 -6.40 -13.80 -17.41
CA GLU A 16 -5.03 -13.84 -17.93
C GLU A 16 -4.57 -12.50 -18.53
N LYS A 17 -5.48 -11.76 -19.19
CA LYS A 17 -5.17 -10.42 -19.73
C LYS A 17 -5.07 -9.37 -18.64
N LEU A 18 -5.88 -9.50 -17.58
CA LEU A 18 -5.77 -8.63 -16.41
C LEU A 18 -4.45 -8.85 -15.67
N GLU A 19 -4.05 -10.11 -15.46
CA GLU A 19 -2.77 -10.46 -14.84
C GLU A 19 -1.60 -9.89 -15.65
N ASN A 20 -1.59 -10.11 -16.97
CA ASN A 20 -0.60 -9.50 -17.86
C ASN A 20 -0.60 -7.97 -17.78
N PHE A 21 -1.77 -7.33 -17.73
CA PHE A 21 -1.84 -5.88 -17.60
C PHE A 21 -1.21 -5.38 -16.30
N ILE A 22 -1.54 -6.02 -15.17
CA ILE A 22 -1.00 -5.67 -13.85
C ILE A 22 0.52 -5.85 -13.81
N GLU A 23 1.03 -6.97 -14.35
CA GLU A 23 2.48 -7.25 -14.41
C GLU A 23 3.26 -6.23 -15.23
N ASN A 24 2.61 -5.60 -16.22
CA ASN A 24 3.21 -4.59 -17.09
C ASN A 24 2.95 -3.14 -16.62
N LEU A 25 2.28 -2.93 -15.47
CA LEU A 25 2.16 -1.60 -14.90
C LEU A 25 3.51 -1.10 -14.39
N ASP A 26 3.96 0.04 -14.91
CA ASP A 26 5.14 0.72 -14.39
C ASP A 26 4.82 1.42 -13.06
N MET A 27 4.83 0.63 -12.00
CA MET A 27 4.64 1.10 -10.63
C MET A 27 5.76 2.05 -10.16
N ALA A 28 6.89 2.16 -10.88
CA ALA A 28 7.97 3.06 -10.49
C ALA A 28 7.58 4.54 -10.60
N THR A 29 6.58 4.86 -11.44
CA THR A 29 6.06 6.23 -11.62
C THR A 29 4.85 6.53 -10.76
N TYR A 30 4.27 5.52 -10.10
CA TYR A 30 3.09 5.71 -9.27
C TYR A 30 3.44 6.43 -7.97
N ILE A 31 2.78 7.56 -7.71
CA ILE A 31 2.94 8.32 -6.47
C ILE A 31 1.77 8.00 -5.56
N PHE A 32 2.02 7.16 -4.56
CA PHE A 32 1.02 6.80 -3.56
C PHE A 32 0.58 8.00 -2.73
N SER A 33 -0.73 8.22 -2.64
CA SER A 33 -1.34 9.14 -1.69
C SER A 33 -1.10 8.68 -0.25
N GLN A 34 -1.30 9.57 0.73
CA GLN A 34 -1.11 9.21 2.13
C GLN A 34 -2.03 8.06 2.57
N GLU A 35 -3.31 8.09 2.15
CA GLU A 35 -4.30 7.07 2.48
C GLU A 35 -3.93 5.69 1.92
N GLU A 36 -3.42 5.63 0.69
CA GLU A 36 -2.95 4.38 0.09
C GLU A 36 -1.72 3.82 0.80
N ARG A 37 -0.77 4.69 1.17
CA ARG A 37 0.41 4.28 1.94
C ARG A 37 0.00 3.72 3.30
N GLU A 38 -0.89 4.41 4.02
CA GLU A 38 -1.40 3.95 5.32
C GLU A 38 -2.13 2.61 5.19
N SER A 39 -2.96 2.44 4.16
CA SER A 39 -3.66 1.19 3.87
C SER A 39 -2.69 0.04 3.57
N TYR A 40 -1.67 0.29 2.75
CA TYR A 40 -0.63 -0.70 2.42
C TYR A 40 0.17 -1.10 3.66
N ILE A 41 0.61 -0.14 4.47
CA ILE A 41 1.37 -0.39 5.70
C ILE A 41 0.55 -1.26 6.66
N LEU A 42 -0.74 -0.93 6.86
CA LEU A 42 -1.62 -1.70 7.73
C LEU A 42 -1.83 -3.13 7.20
N ALA A 43 -2.06 -3.30 5.89
CA ALA A 43 -2.20 -4.61 5.28
C ALA A 43 -0.94 -5.47 5.45
N LYS A 44 0.24 -4.90 5.14
CA LYS A 44 1.56 -5.54 5.39
C LYS A 44 1.67 -6.01 6.83
N TYR A 45 1.33 -5.15 7.79
CA TYR A 45 1.44 -5.47 9.21
C TYR A 45 0.46 -6.58 9.66
N LEU A 46 -0.74 -6.63 9.09
CA LEU A 46 -1.77 -7.61 9.47
C LEU A 46 -1.53 -9.00 8.88
N PHE A 47 -0.92 -9.07 7.70
CA PHE A 47 -0.84 -10.32 6.91
C PHE A 47 0.58 -10.85 6.71
N GLU A 48 1.61 -10.06 6.98
CA GLU A 48 3.00 -10.48 6.78
C GLU A 48 3.82 -10.42 8.08
N GLU A 49 4.56 -11.50 8.32
CA GLU A 49 5.52 -11.56 9.43
C GLU A 49 6.82 -10.81 9.07
N ASN A 50 7.43 -10.17 10.07
CA ASN A 50 8.77 -9.56 9.96
C ASN A 50 8.92 -8.43 8.91
N THR A 51 7.84 -7.73 8.57
CA THR A 51 7.92 -6.56 7.68
C THR A 51 8.87 -5.51 8.24
N THR A 52 9.86 -5.11 7.45
CA THR A 52 10.80 -4.04 7.80
C THR A 52 10.36 -2.69 7.24
N ILE A 53 10.74 -1.61 7.93
CA ILE A 53 10.51 -0.25 7.43
C ILE A 53 11.19 -0.05 6.07
N LYS A 54 12.36 -0.67 5.85
CA LYS A 54 13.11 -0.54 4.59
C LYS A 54 12.34 -1.12 3.42
N GLU A 55 11.72 -2.29 3.56
CA GLU A 55 10.89 -2.87 2.50
C GLU A 55 9.71 -1.98 2.14
N ILE A 56 9.09 -1.34 3.14
CA ILE A 56 8.01 -0.38 2.94
C ILE A 56 8.53 0.88 2.21
N GLU A 57 9.68 1.43 2.61
CA GLU A 57 10.33 2.56 1.93
C GLU A 57 10.63 2.23 0.46
N ASP A 58 11.20 1.06 0.20
CA ASP A 58 11.62 0.61 -1.12
C ASP A 58 10.42 0.37 -2.05
N PHE A 59 9.30 -0.14 -1.53
CA PHE A 59 8.07 -0.35 -2.31
C PHE A 59 7.32 0.96 -2.57
N LEU A 60 7.07 1.76 -1.52
CA LEU A 60 6.29 3.00 -1.64
C LEU A 60 7.10 4.18 -2.22
N LYS A 61 8.41 4.03 -2.38
CA LYS A 61 9.34 5.06 -2.89
C LYS A 61 9.28 6.37 -2.09
N VAL A 62 9.15 6.26 -0.77
CA VAL A 62 9.11 7.42 0.14
C VAL A 62 10.18 7.32 1.22
N SER A 63 10.52 8.45 1.82
CA SER A 63 11.51 8.50 2.90
C SER A 63 11.03 7.80 4.17
N ARG A 64 11.98 7.31 4.98
CA ARG A 64 11.74 6.84 6.36
C ARG A 64 10.89 7.81 7.19
N THR A 65 11.14 9.11 7.05
CA THR A 65 10.42 10.15 7.79
C THR A 65 8.94 10.18 7.40
N THR A 66 8.65 10.01 6.11
CA THR A 66 7.27 9.87 5.60
C THR A 66 6.59 8.64 6.20
N ILE A 67 7.25 7.47 6.14
CA ILE A 67 6.71 6.24 6.73
C ILE A 67 6.45 6.39 8.22
N LYS A 68 7.37 7.01 8.97
CA LYS A 68 7.16 7.26 10.41
C LYS A 68 5.96 8.16 10.69
N LYS A 69 5.71 9.16 9.84
CA LYS A 69 4.52 10.02 9.94
C LYS A 69 3.25 9.22 9.69
N ASP A 70 3.22 8.44 8.61
CA ASP A 70 2.06 7.61 8.24
C ASP A 70 1.76 6.56 9.34
N MET A 71 2.80 5.91 9.87
CA MET A 71 2.70 5.00 11.02
C MET A 71 2.09 5.67 12.27
N LYS A 72 2.43 6.93 12.55
CA LYS A 72 1.85 7.66 13.68
C LYS A 72 0.35 7.90 13.49
N ASN A 73 -0.08 8.23 12.27
CA ASN A 73 -1.50 8.38 11.96
C ASN A 73 -2.24 7.05 12.12
N LEU A 74 -1.63 5.95 11.65
CA LEU A 74 -2.16 4.61 11.83
C LEU A 74 -2.26 4.23 13.31
N GLU A 75 -1.25 4.55 14.13
CA GLU A 75 -1.28 4.33 15.59
C GLU A 75 -2.52 4.99 16.23
N GLU A 76 -2.82 6.22 15.85
CA GLU A 76 -4.01 6.93 16.31
C GLU A 76 -5.32 6.28 15.83
N TYR A 77 -5.33 5.75 14.60
CA TYR A 77 -6.46 5.02 14.03
C TYR A 77 -6.71 3.68 14.73
N ILE A 78 -5.70 2.82 14.85
CA ILE A 78 -5.85 1.46 15.38
C ILE A 78 -6.10 1.45 16.89
N LYS A 79 -5.67 2.49 17.61
CA LYS A 79 -5.92 2.65 19.05
C LYS A 79 -7.42 2.71 19.38
N LYS A 80 -8.27 3.13 18.44
CA LYS A 80 -9.74 3.09 18.58
C LYS A 80 -10.29 1.66 18.76
N PHE A 81 -9.50 0.66 18.37
CA PHE A 81 -9.80 -0.76 18.48
C PHE A 81 -8.96 -1.44 19.55
N GLU A 82 -8.30 -0.67 20.43
CA GLU A 82 -7.39 -1.18 21.48
C GLU A 82 -6.18 -1.97 20.93
N LEU A 83 -5.79 -1.68 19.68
CA LEU A 83 -4.64 -2.28 19.01
C LEU A 83 -3.41 -1.37 19.06
N TYR A 84 -2.23 -1.99 18.97
CA TYR A 84 -0.94 -1.30 19.00
C TYR A 84 0.06 -1.99 18.07
N PHE A 85 0.96 -1.21 17.48
CA PHE A 85 2.10 -1.77 16.74
C PHE A 85 3.16 -2.27 17.70
N THR A 86 3.64 -3.50 17.50
CA THR A 86 4.82 -4.05 18.16
C THR A 86 6.02 -3.87 17.25
N ARG A 87 7.12 -3.36 17.79
CA ARG A 87 8.37 -3.15 17.06
C ARG A 87 9.49 -3.92 17.75
N THR A 88 10.22 -4.70 16.97
CA THR A 88 11.45 -5.37 17.39
C THR A 88 12.62 -4.61 16.81
N ASP A 89 13.44 -4.02 17.68
CA ASP A 89 14.71 -3.44 17.24
C ASP A 89 15.64 -4.58 16.81
N ASN A 90 16.24 -4.47 15.62
CA ASN A 90 17.35 -5.32 15.23
C ASN A 90 18.54 -4.97 16.14
N LYS A 91 18.69 -5.71 17.23
CA LYS A 91 19.91 -5.71 18.06
C LYS A 91 21.08 -6.31 17.29
#